data_AF-A0A536PEF1-F1
#
_entry.id   AF-A0A536PEF1-F1
#
_cell.length_a   1.000
_cell.length_b   1.000
_cell.length_c   1.000
_cell.angle_alpha   90.00
_cell.angle_beta   90.00
_cell.angle_gamma   90.00
#
_symmetry.space_group_name_H-M   'P 1'
#
loop_
_entity.id
_entity.type
_entity.pdbx_description
1 polymer ?
#
loop_
_entity_poly.entity_id
_entity_poly.type
_entity_poly.pdbx_seq_one_letter_code
_entity_poly.pdbx_strand_id
1 'polypeptide(L)'
;MSRSISVDVEAIAVPPVPRAVAGDRSDLGAESAIVTRLSNPFTTASRPPYCGPSGEARMSVDRSYVARNTRERERLRALVERMSDDQLRGPVNQHWSVAAVLAHIAFWDARALVLAAKLERGVPFSPSDVEPEDVTWINDATRPLIHAIPPREAARLALRLAEETDARVASLPPAKLWPLDPSSLINPLRAAHRGEHLDEIEAALGRQRA
;
A
#
# COMPACT_ATOMS: atom_id res chain seq x y z
N MET A 1 -33.25 -28.01 -10.71
CA MET A 1 -33.36 -27.00 -11.78
C MET A 1 -32.45 -25.83 -11.41
N SER A 2 -31.17 -25.88 -11.81
CA SER A 2 -30.21 -24.78 -11.59
C SER A 2 -30.02 -24.05 -12.91
N ARG A 3 -30.35 -22.76 -12.96
CA ARG A 3 -30.05 -21.90 -14.10
C ARG A 3 -28.67 -21.28 -13.91
N SER A 4 -27.74 -21.65 -14.78
CA SER A 4 -26.46 -20.96 -14.95
C SER A 4 -26.71 -19.64 -15.69
N ILE A 5 -26.19 -18.53 -15.17
CA ILE A 5 -26.17 -17.24 -15.86
C ILE A 5 -24.79 -17.13 -16.51
N SER A 6 -24.72 -17.33 -17.82
CA SER A 6 -23.57 -16.93 -18.65
C SER A 6 -23.79 -15.47 -19.05
N VAL A 7 -22.79 -14.62 -18.82
CA VAL A 7 -22.76 -13.25 -19.33
C VAL A 7 -21.80 -13.23 -20.51
N ASP A 8 -22.36 -13.09 -21.71
CA ASP A 8 -21.59 -12.84 -22.92
C ASP A 8 -21.10 -11.39 -22.89
N VAL A 9 -19.77 -11.20 -22.87
CA VAL A 9 -19.13 -9.89 -22.95
C VAL A 9 -18.81 -9.62 -24.42
N GLU A 10 -19.75 -8.99 -25.12
CA GLU A 10 -19.48 -8.43 -26.45
C GLU A 10 -18.57 -7.20 -26.31
N ALA A 11 -17.52 -7.14 -27.12
CA ALA A 11 -16.48 -6.12 -27.06
C ALA A 11 -17.02 -4.74 -27.48
N ILE A 12 -17.14 -3.82 -26.52
CA ILE A 12 -17.47 -2.42 -26.78
C ILE A 12 -16.18 -1.70 -27.24
N ALA A 13 -16.18 -1.17 -28.46
CA ALA A 13 -15.08 -0.38 -29.00
C ALA A 13 -14.94 0.96 -28.25
N VAL A 14 -13.74 1.24 -27.73
CA VAL A 14 -13.40 2.50 -27.03
C VAL A 14 -12.88 3.53 -28.05
N PRO A 15 -13.48 4.73 -28.16
CA PRO A 15 -12.98 5.79 -29.05
C PRO A 15 -11.72 6.46 -28.48
N PRO A 16 -10.85 7.05 -29.34
CA PRO A 16 -9.60 7.68 -28.90
C PRO A 16 -9.82 8.98 -28.11
N VAL A 17 -9.01 9.17 -27.06
CA VAL A 17 -9.03 10.33 -26.16
C VAL A 17 -8.35 11.55 -26.83
N PRO A 18 -8.96 12.75 -26.81
CA PRO A 18 -8.33 13.96 -27.36
C PRO A 18 -7.20 14.49 -26.44
N ARG A 19 -6.14 15.03 -27.06
CA ARG A 19 -4.99 15.65 -26.37
C ARG A 19 -5.39 16.93 -25.63
N ALA A 20 -5.01 17.04 -24.36
CA ALA A 20 -5.20 18.24 -23.55
C ALA A 20 -4.19 19.35 -23.92
N VAL A 21 -4.69 20.60 -23.95
CA VAL A 21 -3.93 21.83 -24.15
C VAL A 21 -3.41 22.32 -22.79
N ALA A 22 -2.15 22.76 -22.74
CA ALA A 22 -1.47 23.19 -21.53
C ALA A 22 -2.02 24.52 -20.98
N GLY A 23 -2.42 24.51 -19.70
CA GLY A 23 -2.77 25.70 -18.91
C GLY A 23 -1.72 25.99 -17.82
N ASP A 24 -1.61 27.27 -17.49
CA ASP A 24 -0.57 27.95 -16.70
C ASP A 24 -0.38 27.41 -15.26
N ARG A 25 0.89 27.30 -14.80
CA ARG A 25 1.34 26.63 -13.57
C ARG A 25 2.02 27.62 -12.62
N SER A 26 1.28 28.52 -11.98
CA SER A 26 1.88 29.54 -11.10
C SER A 26 1.49 29.48 -9.62
N ASP A 27 0.65 28.53 -9.15
CA ASP A 27 0.20 28.50 -7.73
C ASP A 27 0.40 27.16 -6.96
N LEU A 28 1.10 26.17 -7.53
CA LEU A 28 1.19 24.79 -6.98
C LEU A 28 2.35 24.54 -5.99
N GLY A 29 3.01 25.60 -5.49
CA GLY A 29 4.30 25.48 -4.81
C GLY A 29 4.29 24.80 -3.43
N ALA A 30 3.18 24.89 -2.68
CA ALA A 30 3.08 24.35 -1.32
C ALA A 30 2.28 23.03 -1.22
N GLU A 31 1.38 22.77 -2.18
CA GLU A 31 0.51 21.58 -2.22
C GLU A 31 1.25 20.31 -2.69
N SER A 32 2.30 20.49 -3.50
CA SER A 32 3.12 19.40 -4.07
C SER A 32 3.93 18.64 -3.01
N ALA A 33 4.34 19.27 -1.92
CA ALA A 33 5.31 18.69 -0.98
C ALA A 33 4.74 17.55 -0.10
N ILE A 34 3.42 17.50 0.13
CA ILE A 34 2.78 16.45 0.95
C ILE A 34 2.29 15.30 0.07
N VAL A 35 1.72 15.59 -1.11
CA VAL A 35 1.34 14.55 -2.10
C VAL A 35 2.58 13.81 -2.62
N THR A 36 3.72 14.49 -2.77
CA THR A 36 5.00 13.86 -3.13
C THR A 36 5.53 12.93 -2.02
N ARG A 37 5.22 13.19 -0.75
CA ARG A 37 5.66 12.32 0.37
C ARG A 37 4.80 11.08 0.53
N LEU A 38 3.51 11.17 0.24
CA LEU A 38 2.58 10.03 0.25
C LEU A 38 2.75 9.06 -0.94
N SER A 39 3.72 9.29 -1.86
CA SER A 39 3.72 8.65 -3.17
C SER A 39 5.04 8.03 -3.65
N ASN A 40 6.18 8.09 -2.93
CA ASN A 40 7.38 7.44 -3.47
C ASN A 40 8.49 7.05 -2.47
N PRO A 41 8.61 5.77 -2.08
CA PRO A 41 9.78 5.28 -1.36
C PRO A 41 10.97 4.89 -2.25
N PHE A 42 10.90 5.02 -3.58
CA PHE A 42 11.95 4.51 -4.48
C PHE A 42 12.47 5.55 -5.48
N THR A 43 13.35 6.43 -5.01
CA THR A 43 14.29 7.12 -5.89
C THR A 43 15.32 6.11 -6.41
N THR A 44 15.30 5.84 -7.72
CA THR A 44 16.30 5.08 -8.46
C THR A 44 17.70 5.71 -8.31
N ALA A 45 18.52 5.16 -7.42
CA ALA A 45 19.97 5.40 -7.40
C ALA A 45 20.69 4.23 -8.09
N SER A 46 21.16 4.51 -9.30
CA SER A 46 22.19 3.87 -10.15
C SER A 46 22.82 2.52 -9.73
N ARG A 47 22.70 1.53 -10.64
CA ARG A 47 23.27 0.17 -10.57
C ARG A 47 24.80 0.16 -10.82
N PRO A 48 25.64 -0.40 -9.94
CA PRO A 48 26.98 -0.85 -10.30
C PRO A 48 26.97 -2.31 -10.83
N PRO A 49 27.96 -2.74 -11.65
CA PRO A 49 28.00 -4.09 -12.20
C PRO A 49 28.39 -5.13 -11.13
N TYR A 50 27.65 -6.23 -11.08
CA TYR A 50 27.89 -7.35 -10.16
C TYR A 50 28.91 -8.34 -10.74
N CYS A 51 29.94 -8.70 -9.96
CA CYS A 51 30.87 -9.80 -10.23
C CYS A 51 30.43 -11.02 -9.39
N GLY A 52 30.29 -12.19 -10.03
CA GLY A 52 29.60 -13.38 -9.49
C GLY A 52 30.32 -14.13 -8.35
N PRO A 53 29.65 -15.08 -7.66
CA PRO A 53 30.21 -15.72 -6.48
C PRO A 53 30.84 -17.10 -6.77
N SER A 54 31.96 -17.36 -6.10
CA SER A 54 32.50 -18.70 -5.82
C SER A 54 32.12 -19.08 -4.39
N GLY A 55 31.50 -20.25 -4.18
CA GLY A 55 31.40 -20.90 -2.88
C GLY A 55 29.98 -21.00 -2.28
N GLU A 56 29.48 -22.23 -2.18
CA GLU A 56 28.25 -22.61 -1.48
C GLU A 56 28.36 -22.37 0.03
N ALA A 57 28.07 -21.16 0.48
CA ALA A 57 27.54 -20.94 1.82
C ALA A 57 26.01 -20.97 1.72
N ARG A 58 25.32 -21.75 2.56
CA ARG A 58 23.88 -21.54 2.84
C ARG A 58 23.75 -20.12 3.40
N MET A 59 23.60 -19.12 2.54
CA MET A 59 23.33 -17.76 2.96
C MET A 59 22.00 -17.78 3.71
N SER A 60 22.03 -17.51 5.01
CA SER A 60 20.80 -17.26 5.76
C SER A 60 20.14 -16.05 5.11
N VAL A 61 18.96 -16.26 4.54
CA VAL A 61 18.21 -15.16 3.93
C VAL A 61 17.78 -14.19 5.03
N ASP A 62 18.07 -12.89 4.85
CA ASP A 62 17.62 -11.86 5.80
C ASP A 62 16.08 -11.79 5.83
N ARG A 63 15.52 -12.09 7.01
CA ARG A 63 14.07 -12.04 7.27
C ARG A 63 13.72 -10.97 8.31
N SER A 64 14.58 -9.97 8.50
CA SER A 64 14.37 -8.84 9.42
C SER A 64 13.05 -8.10 9.19
N TYR A 65 12.51 -8.14 7.97
CA TYR A 65 11.19 -7.60 7.64
C TYR A 65 10.06 -8.18 8.52
N VAL A 66 10.15 -9.44 8.96
CA VAL A 66 9.13 -10.06 9.83
C VAL A 66 9.05 -9.32 11.17
N ALA A 67 10.19 -9.13 11.84
CA ALA A 67 10.23 -8.43 13.12
C ALA A 67 9.83 -6.95 12.99
N ARG A 68 10.24 -6.30 11.90
CA ARG A 68 9.88 -4.90 11.62
C ARG A 68 8.38 -4.74 11.36
N ASN A 69 7.78 -5.63 10.58
CA ASN A 69 6.34 -5.61 10.30
C ASN A 69 5.54 -5.84 11.59
N THR A 70 5.94 -6.83 12.40
CA THR A 70 5.31 -7.08 13.71
C THR A 70 5.34 -5.84 14.60
N ARG A 71 6.47 -5.13 14.69
CA ARG A 71 6.55 -3.90 15.50
C ARG A 71 5.52 -2.86 15.08
N GLU A 72 5.43 -2.54 13.79
CA GLU A 72 4.48 -1.53 13.31
C GLU A 72 3.03 -2.04 13.36
N ARG A 73 2.80 -3.35 13.22
CA ARG A 73 1.47 -3.94 13.42
C ARG A 73 1.01 -3.86 14.87
N GLU A 74 1.88 -4.09 15.84
CA GLU A 74 1.53 -3.93 17.26
C GLU A 74 1.32 -2.45 17.63
N ARG A 75 2.09 -1.53 17.01
CA ARG A 75 1.82 -0.09 17.13
C ARG A 75 0.44 0.28 16.56
N LEU A 76 0.10 -0.24 15.38
CA LEU A 76 -1.23 -0.11 14.77
C LEU A 76 -2.33 -0.68 15.69
N ARG A 77 -2.13 -1.88 16.25
CA ARG A 77 -3.08 -2.48 17.21
C ARG A 77 -3.33 -1.55 18.39
N ALA A 78 -2.26 -1.09 19.03
CA ALA A 78 -2.34 -0.20 20.17
C ALA A 78 -3.06 1.13 19.84
N LEU A 79 -2.95 1.63 18.61
CA LEU A 79 -3.69 2.82 18.14
C LEU A 79 -5.18 2.49 17.99
N VAL A 80 -5.50 1.41 17.28
CA VAL A 80 -6.88 0.98 16.99
C VAL A 80 -7.66 0.68 18.28
N GLU A 81 -7.02 0.07 19.28
CA GLU A 81 -7.65 -0.28 20.55
C GLU A 81 -7.90 0.93 21.46
N ARG A 82 -7.03 1.94 21.43
CA ARG A 82 -7.11 3.09 22.36
C ARG A 82 -7.92 4.28 21.82
N MET A 83 -8.01 4.45 20.51
CA MET A 83 -8.64 5.63 19.92
C MET A 83 -10.15 5.63 20.18
N SER A 84 -10.71 6.78 20.53
CA SER A 84 -12.17 6.99 20.52
C SER A 84 -12.69 7.15 19.09
N ASP A 85 -14.01 7.04 18.91
CA ASP A 85 -14.64 7.25 17.61
C ASP A 85 -14.45 8.70 17.11
N ASP A 86 -14.38 9.68 18.00
CA ASP A 86 -14.14 11.08 17.63
C ASP A 86 -12.71 11.30 17.17
N GLN A 87 -11.73 10.66 17.82
CA GLN A 87 -10.35 10.66 17.35
C GLN A 87 -10.22 10.03 15.97
N LEU A 88 -10.96 8.95 15.69
CA LEU A 88 -10.99 8.31 14.37
C LEU A 88 -11.60 9.22 13.29
N ARG A 89 -12.56 10.09 13.64
CA ARG A 89 -13.13 11.10 12.72
C ARG A 89 -12.23 12.33 12.54
N GLY A 90 -11.28 12.54 13.45
CA GLY A 90 -10.40 13.70 13.44
C GLY A 90 -9.61 13.84 12.14
N PRO A 91 -9.38 15.07 11.65
CA PRO A 91 -8.61 15.29 10.44
C PRO A 91 -7.11 15.06 10.68
N VAL A 92 -6.47 14.35 9.75
CA VAL A 92 -4.99 14.31 9.61
C VAL A 92 -4.55 15.49 8.74
N ASN A 93 -5.28 15.75 7.66
CA ASN A 93 -5.15 16.92 6.77
C ASN A 93 -6.53 17.27 6.17
N GLN A 94 -6.56 18.14 5.14
CA GLN A 94 -7.81 18.61 4.53
C GLN A 94 -8.65 17.52 3.85
N HIS A 95 -8.05 16.40 3.44
CA HIS A 95 -8.72 15.35 2.67
C HIS A 95 -8.84 14.02 3.42
N TRP A 96 -8.09 13.85 4.51
CA TRP A 96 -7.92 12.58 5.18
C TRP A 96 -8.24 12.69 6.67
N SER A 97 -9.17 11.86 7.13
CA SER A 97 -9.38 11.60 8.56
C SER A 97 -8.42 10.51 9.04
N VAL A 98 -8.27 10.36 10.35
CA VAL A 98 -7.50 9.25 10.94
C VAL A 98 -8.01 7.89 10.43
N ALA A 99 -9.33 7.68 10.41
CA ALA A 99 -9.92 6.46 9.87
C ALA A 99 -9.64 6.27 8.36
N ALA A 100 -9.63 7.33 7.57
CA ALA A 100 -9.32 7.25 6.14
C ALA A 100 -7.85 6.84 5.92
N VAL A 101 -6.91 7.37 6.71
CA VAL A 101 -5.50 6.95 6.64
C VAL A 101 -5.34 5.47 7.06
N LEU A 102 -6.06 5.01 8.09
CA LEU A 102 -6.07 3.59 8.45
C LEU A 102 -6.62 2.71 7.31
N ALA A 103 -7.70 3.14 6.65
CA ALA A 103 -8.24 2.44 5.48
C ALA A 103 -7.27 2.45 4.28
N HIS A 104 -6.49 3.52 4.11
CA HIS A 104 -5.42 3.59 3.10
C HIS A 104 -4.32 2.55 3.37
N ILE A 105 -3.91 2.38 4.63
CA ILE A 105 -3.01 1.29 5.03
C ILE A 105 -3.59 -0.07 4.64
N ALA A 106 -4.86 -0.30 4.95
CA ALA A 106 -5.59 -1.51 4.57
C ALA A 106 -5.57 -1.77 3.07
N PHE A 107 -5.81 -0.74 2.24
CA PHE A 107 -5.83 -0.89 0.78
C PHE A 107 -4.50 -1.43 0.23
N TRP A 108 -3.38 -0.86 0.67
CA TRP A 108 -2.06 -1.30 0.20
C TRP A 108 -1.63 -2.66 0.74
N ASP A 109 -2.08 -3.02 1.94
CA ASP A 109 -1.90 -4.38 2.48
C ASP A 109 -2.78 -5.40 1.72
N ALA A 110 -4.02 -5.05 1.36
CA ALA A 110 -4.85 -5.86 0.48
C ALA A 110 -4.21 -6.06 -0.90
N ARG A 111 -3.57 -5.03 -1.48
CA ARG A 111 -2.80 -5.18 -2.72
C ARG A 111 -1.67 -6.21 -2.56
N ALA A 112 -0.93 -6.17 -1.45
CA ALA A 112 0.12 -7.15 -1.17
C ALA A 112 -0.43 -8.58 -1.09
N LEU A 113 -1.61 -8.77 -0.50
CA LEU A 113 -2.30 -10.07 -0.47
C LEU A 113 -2.70 -10.56 -1.87
N VAL A 114 -3.20 -9.68 -2.74
CA VAL A 114 -3.53 -10.03 -4.13
C VAL A 114 -2.29 -10.52 -4.88
N LEU A 115 -1.16 -9.82 -4.74
CA LEU A 115 0.10 -10.21 -5.37
C LEU A 115 0.65 -11.51 -4.78
N ALA A 116 0.58 -11.69 -3.46
CA ALA A 116 0.96 -12.93 -2.79
C ALA A 116 0.15 -14.13 -3.29
N ALA A 117 -1.18 -13.98 -3.37
CA ALA A 117 -2.05 -15.03 -3.89
C ALA A 117 -1.75 -15.36 -5.36
N LYS A 118 -1.36 -14.38 -6.17
CA LYS A 118 -0.94 -14.58 -7.57
C LYS A 118 0.35 -15.39 -7.64
N LEU A 119 1.35 -15.05 -6.82
CA LEU A 119 2.61 -15.78 -6.71
C LEU A 119 2.38 -17.24 -6.29
N GLU A 120 1.54 -17.48 -5.29
CA GLU A 120 1.24 -18.84 -4.79
C GLU A 120 0.56 -19.74 -5.83
N ARG A 121 -0.28 -19.14 -6.70
CA ARG A 121 -0.87 -19.87 -7.84
C ARG A 121 0.12 -20.12 -8.97
N GLY A 122 1.37 -19.66 -8.85
CA GLY A 122 2.38 -19.77 -9.91
C GLY A 122 2.07 -18.92 -11.14
N VAL A 123 1.19 -17.91 -11.02
CA VAL A 123 0.86 -17.01 -12.13
C VAL A 123 1.91 -15.90 -12.20
N PRO A 124 2.60 -15.71 -13.34
CA PRO A 124 3.59 -14.65 -13.49
C PRO A 124 2.99 -13.26 -13.29
N PHE A 125 3.76 -12.36 -12.70
CA PHE A 125 3.44 -10.93 -12.76
C PHE A 125 3.48 -10.45 -14.21
N SER A 126 2.62 -9.48 -14.50
CA SER A 126 2.40 -8.89 -15.81
C SER A 126 2.52 -7.37 -15.72
N PRO A 127 2.66 -6.65 -16.84
CA PRO A 127 2.75 -5.19 -16.83
C PRO A 127 1.58 -4.51 -16.11
N SER A 128 0.37 -5.10 -16.09
CA SER A 128 -0.78 -4.53 -15.38
C SER A 128 -0.75 -4.69 -13.87
N ASP A 129 0.14 -5.51 -13.30
CA ASP A 129 0.31 -5.64 -11.85
C ASP A 129 1.29 -4.60 -11.29
N VAL A 130 2.10 -4.01 -12.17
CA VAL A 130 3.10 -3.01 -11.82
C VAL A 130 2.39 -1.77 -11.29
N GLU A 131 2.84 -1.31 -10.13
CA GLU A 131 2.36 -0.06 -9.57
C GLU A 131 2.82 1.09 -10.48
N PRO A 132 1.92 1.99 -10.90
CA PRO A 132 2.33 3.16 -11.68
C PRO A 132 3.22 4.08 -10.83
N GLU A 133 4.14 4.80 -11.48
CA GLU A 133 5.01 5.77 -10.79
C GLU A 133 4.20 6.87 -10.09
N ASP A 134 3.10 7.29 -10.70
CA ASP A 134 2.13 8.20 -10.09
C ASP A 134 0.87 7.45 -9.65
N VAL A 135 0.73 7.30 -8.33
CA VAL A 135 -0.41 6.65 -7.66
C VAL A 135 -1.51 7.64 -7.26
N THR A 136 -1.38 8.93 -7.58
CA THR A 136 -2.33 9.97 -7.14
C THR A 136 -3.76 9.64 -7.53
N TRP A 137 -3.99 9.22 -8.78
CA TRP A 137 -5.33 8.88 -9.25
C TRP A 137 -5.90 7.64 -8.55
N ILE A 138 -5.07 6.67 -8.15
CA ILE A 138 -5.49 5.50 -7.38
C ILE A 138 -5.96 5.94 -6.00
N ASN A 139 -5.18 6.80 -5.35
CA ASN A 139 -5.49 7.34 -4.03
C ASN A 139 -6.74 8.22 -4.05
N ASP A 140 -6.88 9.09 -5.05
CA ASP A 140 -8.05 9.95 -5.25
C ASP A 140 -9.33 9.15 -5.52
N ALA A 141 -9.24 8.11 -6.36
CA ALA A 141 -10.37 7.23 -6.65
C ALA A 141 -10.76 6.36 -5.43
N THR A 142 -9.78 5.99 -4.60
CA THR A 142 -10.02 5.19 -3.39
C THR A 142 -10.60 6.03 -2.26
N ARG A 143 -10.23 7.31 -2.16
CA ARG A 143 -10.65 8.23 -1.09
C ARG A 143 -12.17 8.29 -0.83
N PRO A 144 -13.07 8.47 -1.82
CA PRO A 144 -14.50 8.47 -1.54
C PRO A 144 -15.00 7.12 -1.01
N LEU A 145 -14.42 6.00 -1.46
CA LEU A 145 -14.82 4.66 -1.02
C LEU A 145 -14.47 4.41 0.44
N ILE A 146 -13.26 4.80 0.86
CA ILE A 146 -12.81 4.61 2.24
C ILE A 146 -13.53 5.54 3.22
N HIS A 147 -13.90 6.76 2.80
CA HIS A 147 -14.66 7.68 3.65
C HIS A 147 -16.09 7.21 3.89
N ALA A 148 -16.63 6.35 3.03
CA ALA A 148 -17.92 5.71 3.25
C ALA A 148 -17.88 4.60 4.32
N ILE A 149 -16.69 4.11 4.70
CA ILE A 149 -16.54 3.06 5.72
C ILE A 149 -16.73 3.70 7.10
N PRO A 150 -17.57 3.12 7.99
CA PRO A 150 -17.67 3.59 9.38
C PRO A 150 -16.28 3.66 10.05
N PRO A 151 -15.91 4.75 10.74
CA PRO A 151 -14.54 4.97 11.21
C PRO A 151 -13.94 3.83 12.03
N ARG A 152 -14.73 3.24 12.93
CA ARG A 152 -14.32 2.08 13.73
C ARG A 152 -14.07 0.84 12.88
N GLU A 153 -14.89 0.62 11.85
CA GLU A 153 -14.73 -0.51 10.94
C GLU A 153 -13.51 -0.34 10.02
N ALA A 154 -13.20 0.88 9.59
CA ALA A 154 -11.97 1.18 8.86
C ALA A 154 -10.72 0.84 9.71
N ALA A 155 -10.71 1.25 10.98
CA ALA A 155 -9.63 0.95 11.91
C ALA A 155 -9.46 -0.56 12.15
N ARG A 156 -10.57 -1.29 12.37
CA ARG A 156 -10.56 -2.75 12.52
C ARG A 156 -10.09 -3.46 11.25
N LEU A 157 -10.53 -2.98 10.07
CA LEU A 157 -10.12 -3.52 8.78
C LEU A 157 -8.61 -3.38 8.57
N ALA A 158 -8.05 -2.21 8.88
CA ALA A 158 -6.60 -1.96 8.83
C ALA A 158 -5.80 -2.98 9.64
N LEU A 159 -6.20 -3.21 10.89
CA LEU A 159 -5.53 -4.18 11.75
C LEU A 159 -5.65 -5.62 11.22
N ARG A 160 -6.85 -6.05 10.82
CA ARG A 160 -7.05 -7.41 10.28
C ARG A 160 -6.22 -7.67 9.02
N LEU A 161 -6.22 -6.74 8.08
CA LEU A 161 -5.43 -6.89 6.85
C LEU A 161 -3.93 -6.81 7.13
N ALA A 162 -3.49 -6.03 8.11
CA ALA A 162 -2.09 -6.03 8.53
C ALA A 162 -1.67 -7.39 9.13
N GLU A 163 -2.52 -8.01 9.97
CA GLU A 163 -2.29 -9.34 10.51
C GLU A 163 -2.20 -10.40 9.41
N GLU A 164 -3.16 -10.41 8.49
CA GLU A 164 -3.21 -11.35 7.37
C GLU A 164 -2.02 -11.18 6.42
N THR A 165 -1.68 -9.92 6.08
CA THR A 165 -0.55 -9.60 5.20
C THR A 165 0.77 -10.03 5.83
N ASP A 166 0.96 -9.78 7.12
CA ASP A 166 2.19 -10.18 7.82
C ASP A 166 2.34 -11.70 7.84
N ALA A 167 1.26 -12.43 8.16
CA ALA A 167 1.27 -13.89 8.15
C ALA A 167 1.58 -14.43 6.74
N ARG A 168 0.94 -13.88 5.70
CA ARG A 168 1.14 -14.31 4.32
C ARG A 168 2.55 -14.00 3.82
N VAL A 169 3.04 -12.79 4.00
CA VAL A 169 4.40 -12.41 3.59
C VAL A 169 5.46 -13.22 4.33
N ALA A 170 5.21 -13.59 5.60
CA ALA A 170 6.09 -14.47 6.35
C ALA A 170 6.02 -15.95 5.91
N SER A 171 4.99 -16.39 5.18
CA SER A 171 4.94 -17.76 4.65
C SER A 171 5.58 -17.90 3.27
N LEU A 172 5.73 -16.80 2.53
CA LEU A 172 6.30 -16.83 1.17
C LEU A 172 7.81 -17.17 1.17
N PRO A 173 8.31 -17.88 0.14
CA PRO A 173 9.74 -18.14 -0.01
C PRO A 173 10.50 -16.82 -0.21
N PRO A 174 11.48 -16.46 0.65
CA PRO A 174 12.18 -15.19 0.55
C PRO A 174 12.85 -14.94 -0.81
N ALA A 175 13.33 -16.00 -1.47
CA ALA A 175 13.93 -15.93 -2.80
C ALA A 175 12.95 -15.57 -3.93
N LYS A 176 11.65 -15.39 -3.63
CA LYS A 176 10.60 -14.93 -4.55
C LYS A 176 10.08 -13.53 -4.21
N LEU A 177 10.74 -12.85 -3.27
CA LEU A 177 10.34 -11.54 -2.77
C LEU A 177 11.37 -10.49 -3.19
N TRP A 178 10.92 -9.25 -3.36
CA TRP A 178 11.83 -8.13 -3.54
C TRP A 178 12.64 -7.89 -2.25
N PRO A 179 13.95 -7.55 -2.30
CA PRO A 179 14.78 -7.35 -3.50
C PRO A 179 15.53 -8.60 -3.98
N LEU A 180 15.37 -9.75 -3.34
CA LEU A 180 16.10 -10.98 -3.70
C LEU A 180 15.71 -11.52 -5.06
N ASP A 181 14.43 -11.39 -5.42
CA ASP A 181 13.94 -11.55 -6.79
C ASP A 181 13.59 -10.18 -7.36
N PRO A 182 14.43 -9.62 -8.25
CA PRO A 182 14.17 -8.32 -8.84
C PRO A 182 12.94 -8.23 -9.74
N SER A 183 12.38 -9.38 -10.15
CA SER A 183 11.14 -9.45 -10.93
C SER A 183 9.89 -9.53 -10.06
N SER A 184 10.06 -9.70 -8.74
CA SER A 184 8.95 -9.78 -7.81
C SER A 184 8.38 -8.40 -7.51
N LEU A 185 7.06 -8.28 -7.57
CA LEU A 185 6.33 -7.07 -7.19
C LEU A 185 5.95 -7.06 -5.69
N ILE A 186 6.34 -8.08 -4.94
CA ILE A 186 6.04 -8.21 -3.51
C ILE A 186 7.22 -7.67 -2.71
N ASN A 187 7.07 -6.45 -2.20
CA ASN A 187 7.93 -5.93 -1.14
C ASN A 187 7.47 -6.48 0.22
N PRO A 188 8.29 -7.31 0.90
CA PRO A 188 7.89 -7.92 2.16
C PRO A 188 7.95 -6.95 3.35
N LEU A 189 8.62 -5.80 3.22
CA LEU A 189 8.72 -4.79 4.26
C LEU A 189 7.50 -3.88 4.24
N ARG A 190 6.43 -4.28 4.95
CA ARG A 190 5.21 -3.48 5.13
C ARG A 190 5.38 -2.37 6.16
N ALA A 191 6.31 -2.56 7.09
CA ALA A 191 6.60 -1.63 8.19
C ALA A 191 6.89 -0.20 7.74
N ALA A 192 7.57 0.00 6.61
CA ALA A 192 7.92 1.35 6.15
C ALA A 192 6.67 2.18 5.85
N HIS A 193 5.77 1.64 5.01
CA HIS A 193 4.51 2.27 4.65
C HIS A 193 3.58 2.47 5.86
N ARG A 194 3.45 1.45 6.72
CA ARG A 194 2.65 1.58 7.95
C ARG A 194 3.22 2.66 8.86
N GLY A 195 4.52 2.61 9.15
CA GLY A 195 5.18 3.52 10.08
C GLY A 195 4.99 4.98 9.70
N GLU A 196 5.17 5.33 8.42
CA GLU A 196 4.95 6.68 7.90
C GLU A 196 3.54 7.21 8.24
N HIS A 197 2.49 6.45 7.91
CA HIS A 197 1.13 6.87 8.17
C HIS A 197 0.74 6.85 9.66
N LEU A 198 1.32 5.95 10.45
CA LEU A 198 1.12 5.96 11.91
C LEU A 198 1.77 7.20 12.54
N ASP A 199 2.90 7.67 12.02
CA ASP A 199 3.52 8.93 12.45
C ASP A 199 2.60 10.13 12.14
N GLU A 200 2.00 10.17 10.95
CA GLU A 200 1.05 11.23 10.56
C GLU A 200 -0.18 11.27 11.48
N ILE A 201 -0.74 10.10 11.78
CA ILE A 201 -1.87 9.94 12.69
C ILE A 201 -1.50 10.43 14.09
N GLU A 202 -0.37 9.99 14.63
CA GLU A 202 0.04 10.37 15.99
C GLU A 202 0.33 11.87 16.08
N ALA A 203 0.93 12.47 15.05
CA ALA A 203 1.11 13.90 14.97
C ALA A 203 -0.23 14.65 14.96
N ALA A 204 -1.23 14.16 14.22
CA ALA A 204 -2.57 14.76 14.18
C ALA A 204 -3.27 14.68 15.54
N LEU A 205 -3.18 13.54 16.23
CA LEU A 205 -3.74 13.37 17.57
C LEU A 205 -3.04 14.24 18.62
N GLY A 206 -1.73 14.47 18.48
CA GLY A 206 -0.98 15.39 19.33
C GLY A 206 -1.49 16.83 19.22
N ARG A 207 -1.76 17.29 17.98
CA ARG A 207 -2.32 18.64 17.72
C ARG A 207 -3.72 18.84 18.30
N GLN A 208 -4.53 17.79 18.40
CA GLN A 208 -5.90 17.87 18.93
C GLN A 208 -5.95 17.96 20.47
N ARG A 209 -4.84 17.67 21.15
CA ARG A 209 -4.73 17.70 22.62
C ARG A 209 -4.08 18.99 23.16
N ALA A 210 -3.47 19.78 22.28
CA ALA A 210 -2.84 21.06 22.59
C ALA A 210 -3.85 22.21 22.44
#